data_AF-A0A2N5KME6-F1
#
_entry.id   AF-A0A2N5KME6-F1
#
_cell.length_a   1.000
_cell.length_b   1.000
_cell.length_c   1.000
_cell.angle_alpha   90.00
_cell.angle_beta   90.00
_cell.angle_gamma   90.00
#
_symmetry.space_group_name_H-M   'P 1'
#
loop_
_entity.id
_entity.type
_entity.pdbx_description
1 polymer ?
#
loop_
_entity_poly.entity_id
_entity_poly.type
_entity_poly.pdbx_seq_one_letter_code
_entity_poly.pdbx_strand_id
1 'polypeptide(L)'
;MVMVKKSASSGGAPSLDILAAKLRILEAELSLEEKQVNLDNGRSFVAEPNLNVKVEVVANLVEPGADEGVKFYDRFKLKKDDDGDWTFAKYSKLGNLIAVRYGEEWFEEPEAEFEVDHFEGFEFVAQVEPKTDPKGKPLSGSSINWKSLRPAGGADEKEARAKRVEVEKEEEEDFSDIPF
;
A
#
# COMPACT_ATOMS: atom_id res chain seq x y z
N MET A 1 -42.29 18.43 16.40
CA MET A 1 -41.02 17.69 16.45
C MET A 1 -41.06 16.63 15.36
N VAL A 2 -40.20 16.75 14.35
CA VAL A 2 -40.11 15.76 13.27
C VAL A 2 -39.02 14.76 13.66
N MET A 3 -39.41 13.51 13.94
CA MET A 3 -38.44 12.43 14.10
C MET A 3 -37.92 12.04 12.72
N VAL A 4 -36.70 12.45 12.41
CA VAL A 4 -35.98 11.99 11.22
C VAL A 4 -35.44 10.60 11.52
N LYS A 5 -35.90 9.60 10.77
CA LYS A 5 -35.38 8.24 10.82
C LYS A 5 -33.97 8.26 10.21
N LYS A 6 -32.93 8.06 11.03
CA LYS A 6 -31.57 7.89 10.53
C LYS A 6 -31.53 6.66 9.64
N SER A 7 -30.94 6.77 8.45
CA SER A 7 -30.70 5.62 7.58
C SER A 7 -29.85 4.60 8.32
N ALA A 8 -30.22 3.32 8.22
CA ALA A 8 -29.37 2.25 8.69
C ALA A 8 -28.04 2.31 7.92
N SER A 9 -26.91 2.28 8.63
CA SER A 9 -25.61 2.11 8.00
C SER A 9 -25.59 0.72 7.36
N SER A 10 -25.90 0.63 6.07
CA SER A 10 -25.59 -0.57 5.30
C SER A 10 -24.07 -0.77 5.43
N GLY A 11 -23.63 -1.95 5.87
CA GLY A 11 -22.23 -2.33 6.03
C GLY A 11 -21.50 -2.42 4.68
N GLY A 12 -21.47 -1.32 3.93
CA GLY A 12 -20.68 -1.15 2.74
C GLY A 12 -19.26 -0.72 3.11
N ALA A 13 -18.30 -1.06 2.26
CA ALA A 13 -16.93 -0.58 2.40
C ALA A 13 -16.93 0.96 2.48
N PRO A 14 -16.20 1.56 3.44
CA PRO A 14 -16.22 2.99 3.67
C PRO A 14 -15.70 3.73 2.43
N SER A 15 -16.39 4.82 2.07
CA SER A 15 -16.02 5.70 0.96
C SER A 15 -15.48 7.00 1.55
N LEU A 16 -14.16 7.12 1.59
CA LEU A 16 -13.42 8.21 2.20
C LEU A 16 -12.85 9.13 1.13
N ASP A 17 -12.80 10.43 1.43
CA ASP A 17 -12.15 11.46 0.63
C ASP A 17 -11.29 12.32 1.56
N ILE A 18 -10.03 11.90 1.73
CA ILE A 18 -9.09 12.49 2.69
C ILE A 18 -7.87 12.99 1.92
N LEU A 19 -7.66 14.30 1.94
CA LEU A 19 -6.57 14.96 1.21
C LEU A 19 -5.17 14.48 1.64
N ALA A 20 -4.97 14.19 2.93
CA ALA A 20 -3.75 13.59 3.44
C ALA A 20 -4.05 12.82 4.73
N ALA A 21 -3.76 11.52 4.72
CA ALA A 21 -3.92 10.63 5.86
C ALA A 21 -2.62 9.90 6.16
N LYS A 22 -2.31 9.76 7.45
CA LYS A 22 -1.36 8.75 7.91
C LYS A 22 -2.11 7.42 7.97
N LEU A 23 -1.61 6.44 7.22
CA LEU A 23 -2.19 5.11 7.06
C LEU A 23 -1.25 4.06 7.64
N ARG A 24 -1.82 2.99 8.19
CA ARG A 24 -1.09 1.80 8.63
C ARG A 24 -1.63 0.57 7.93
N ILE A 25 -0.75 -0.27 7.41
CA ILE A 25 -1.12 -1.59 6.89
C ILE A 25 -1.30 -2.54 8.07
N LEU A 26 -2.46 -3.16 8.17
CA LEU A 26 -2.78 -4.13 9.23
C LEU A 26 -2.57 -5.58 8.78
N GLU A 27 -2.88 -5.88 7.53
CA GLU A 27 -2.79 -7.22 6.93
C GLU A 27 -2.34 -7.04 5.49
N ALA A 28 -1.45 -7.91 5.01
CA ALA A 28 -0.98 -7.92 3.64
C ALA A 28 -0.98 -9.35 3.08
N GLU A 29 -1.54 -9.53 1.88
CA GLU A 29 -1.60 -10.84 1.21
C GLU A 29 -1.13 -10.68 -0.23
N LEU A 30 -0.09 -11.42 -0.62
CA LEU A 30 0.43 -11.43 -1.99
C LEU A 30 -0.14 -12.61 -2.77
N SER A 31 -0.70 -12.31 -3.95
CA SER A 31 -1.06 -13.29 -4.96
C SER A 31 -0.23 -13.06 -6.21
N LEU A 32 0.60 -14.04 -6.58
CA LEU A 32 1.43 -13.98 -7.79
C LEU A 32 0.77 -14.58 -9.03
N GLU A 33 -0.29 -15.38 -8.84
CA GLU A 33 -1.02 -16.03 -9.93
C GLU A 33 -2.35 -15.36 -10.23
N GLU A 34 -2.79 -15.48 -11.49
CA GLU A 34 -4.14 -15.11 -11.91
C GLU A 34 -5.16 -16.07 -11.28
N LYS A 35 -6.20 -15.53 -10.64
CA LYS A 35 -7.22 -16.34 -9.97
C LYS A 35 -8.59 -16.10 -10.58
N GLN A 36 -9.26 -17.17 -11.02
CA GLN A 36 -10.65 -17.06 -11.43
C GLN A 36 -11.54 -16.85 -10.20
N VAL A 37 -12.22 -15.71 -10.15
CA VAL A 37 -13.18 -15.37 -9.09
C VAL A 37 -14.59 -15.52 -9.64
N ASN A 38 -15.35 -16.42 -9.03
CA ASN A 38 -16.76 -16.61 -9.32
C ASN A 38 -17.58 -15.81 -8.29
N LEU A 39 -18.47 -14.95 -8.79
CA LEU A 39 -19.40 -14.18 -7.99
C LEU A 39 -20.71 -14.96 -7.86
N ASP A 40 -21.43 -14.74 -6.76
CA ASP A 40 -22.71 -15.39 -6.46
C ASP A 40 -23.81 -15.13 -7.51
N ASN A 41 -23.64 -14.10 -8.33
CA ASN A 41 -24.53 -13.76 -9.45
C ASN A 41 -24.20 -14.50 -10.75
N GLY A 42 -23.34 -15.53 -10.70
CA GLY A 42 -22.93 -16.35 -11.85
C GLY A 42 -21.93 -15.66 -12.79
N ARG A 43 -21.49 -14.43 -12.48
CA ARG A 43 -20.42 -13.76 -13.23
C ARG A 43 -19.08 -14.24 -12.72
N SER A 44 -18.13 -14.43 -13.63
CA SER A 44 -16.73 -14.68 -13.28
C SER A 44 -15.85 -13.58 -13.83
N PHE A 45 -14.76 -13.31 -13.14
CA PHE A 45 -13.68 -12.47 -13.65
C PHE A 45 -12.34 -13.07 -13.23
N VAL A 46 -11.30 -12.79 -14.00
CA VAL A 46 -9.94 -13.16 -13.66
C VAL A 46 -9.36 -12.04 -12.80
N ALA A 47 -9.02 -12.36 -11.55
CA ALA A 47 -8.28 -11.49 -10.67
C ALA A 47 -6.81 -11.57 -11.04
N GLU A 48 -6.24 -10.43 -11.43
CA GLU A 48 -4.82 -10.27 -11.72
C GLU A 48 -3.99 -10.40 -10.43
N PRO A 49 -2.71 -10.82 -10.52
CA PRO A 49 -1.76 -10.81 -9.41
C PRO A 49 -1.69 -9.45 -8.73
N ASN A 50 -1.73 -9.46 -7.40
CA ASN A 50 -1.74 -8.25 -6.60
C ASN A 50 -1.29 -8.50 -5.16
N LEU A 51 -0.79 -7.45 -4.53
CA LEU A 51 -0.72 -7.32 -3.08
C LEU A 51 -2.03 -6.70 -2.58
N ASN A 52 -2.83 -7.48 -1.88
CA ASN A 52 -4.06 -7.02 -1.24
C ASN A 52 -3.73 -6.60 0.19
N VAL A 53 -4.11 -5.37 0.56
CA VAL A 53 -3.81 -4.85 1.91
C VAL A 53 -5.08 -4.37 2.60
N LYS A 54 -5.13 -4.60 3.90
CA LYS A 54 -6.06 -3.94 4.81
C LYS A 54 -5.34 -2.78 5.45
N VAL A 55 -5.89 -1.59 5.31
CA VAL A 55 -5.32 -0.37 5.87
C VAL A 55 -6.24 0.26 6.89
N GLU A 56 -5.65 0.89 7.89
CA GLU A 56 -6.31 1.71 8.90
C GLU A 56 -5.87 3.17 8.76
N VAL A 57 -6.83 4.09 8.86
CA VAL A 57 -6.54 5.52 8.98
C VAL A 57 -6.06 5.78 10.40
N VAL A 58 -4.77 6.05 10.56
CA VAL A 58 -4.16 6.35 11.88
C VAL A 58 -4.42 7.80 12.26
N ALA A 59 -4.30 8.72 11.31
CA ALA A 59 -4.56 10.13 11.52
C ALA A 59 -5.00 10.79 10.21
N ASN A 60 -5.99 11.68 10.29
CA ASN A 60 -6.30 12.61 9.20
C ASN A 60 -5.46 13.88 9.41
N LEU A 61 -4.53 14.15 8.50
CA LEU A 61 -3.57 15.24 8.63
C LEU A 61 -4.16 16.61 8.27
N VAL A 62 -5.37 16.64 7.73
CA VAL A 62 -6.09 17.87 7.36
C VAL A 62 -7.20 18.18 8.36
N GLU A 63 -7.96 17.18 8.77
CA GLU A 63 -9.04 17.28 9.75
C GLU A 63 -8.82 16.28 10.89
N PRO A 64 -7.99 16.61 11.90
CA PRO A 64 -7.66 15.69 12.99
C PRO A 64 -8.90 15.15 13.71
N GLY A 65 -8.93 13.83 13.95
CA GLY A 65 -10.04 13.12 14.57
C GLY A 65 -11.14 12.66 13.60
N ALA A 66 -11.16 13.15 12.34
CA ALA A 66 -12.09 12.66 11.32
C ALA A 66 -11.56 11.37 10.68
N ASP A 67 -12.44 10.37 10.52
CA ASP A 67 -12.17 9.08 9.86
C ASP A 67 -11.03 8.23 10.47
N GLU A 68 -10.48 8.64 11.61
CA GLU A 68 -9.47 7.87 12.35
C GLU A 68 -10.05 6.53 12.84
N GLY A 69 -9.25 5.46 12.70
CA GLY A 69 -9.66 4.09 12.98
C GLY A 69 -10.53 3.44 11.90
N VAL A 70 -10.91 4.17 10.83
CA VAL A 70 -11.62 3.56 9.70
C VAL A 70 -10.68 2.62 8.95
N LYS A 71 -11.20 1.43 8.64
CA LYS A 71 -10.46 0.35 7.97
C LYS A 71 -11.04 0.07 6.60
N PHE A 72 -10.18 -0.12 5.60
CA PHE A 72 -10.60 -0.50 4.26
C PHE A 72 -9.56 -1.36 3.55
N TYR A 73 -10.01 -2.05 2.50
CA TYR A 73 -9.14 -2.86 1.65
C TYR A 73 -8.79 -2.14 0.35
N ASP A 74 -7.51 -2.24 -0.02
CA ASP A 74 -6.98 -1.73 -1.28
C ASP A 74 -6.08 -2.76 -1.95
N ARG A 75 -6.01 -2.71 -3.28
CA ARG A 75 -5.25 -3.67 -4.08
C ARG A 75 -4.15 -2.98 -4.87
N PHE A 76 -2.94 -3.49 -4.71
CA PHE A 76 -1.73 -3.05 -5.38
C PHE A 76 -1.37 -4.08 -6.44
N LYS A 77 -1.85 -3.86 -7.67
CA LYS A 77 -1.70 -4.81 -8.78
C LYS A 77 -0.27 -4.85 -9.29
N LEU A 78 0.20 -6.06 -9.64
CA LEU A 78 1.38 -6.24 -10.47
C LEU A 78 1.07 -5.75 -11.91
N LYS A 79 2.13 -5.58 -12.70
CA LYS A 79 2.02 -5.17 -14.12
C LYS A 79 2.65 -6.23 -15.01
N LYS A 80 2.18 -6.35 -16.24
CA LYS A 80 2.87 -7.12 -17.26
C LYS A 80 4.01 -6.28 -17.84
N ASP A 81 5.17 -6.88 -18.01
CA ASP A 81 6.27 -6.31 -18.79
C ASP A 81 6.06 -6.53 -20.30
N ASP A 82 7.06 -6.20 -21.10
CA ASP A 82 7.02 -6.31 -22.56
C ASP A 82 7.00 -7.78 -23.03
N ASP A 83 7.50 -8.71 -22.21
CA ASP A 83 7.49 -10.16 -22.46
C ASP A 83 6.17 -10.82 -22.00
N GLY A 84 5.36 -10.10 -21.23
CA GLY A 84 4.05 -10.51 -20.75
C GLY A 84 4.04 -11.12 -19.36
N ASP A 85 5.19 -11.10 -18.67
CA ASP A 85 5.39 -11.64 -17.33
C ASP A 85 4.97 -10.62 -16.27
N TRP A 86 4.44 -11.14 -15.14
CA TRP A 86 3.99 -10.29 -14.04
C TRP A 86 5.17 -9.79 -13.21
N THR A 87 5.32 -8.47 -13.13
CA THR A 87 6.45 -7.81 -12.47
C THR A 87 6.03 -6.73 -11.49
N PHE A 88 6.94 -6.44 -10.55
CA PHE A 88 6.88 -5.25 -9.68
C PHE A 88 7.35 -4.03 -10.47
N ALA A 89 6.45 -3.41 -11.24
CA ALA A 89 6.82 -2.25 -12.06
C ALA A 89 7.06 -0.99 -11.20
N LYS A 90 8.24 -0.37 -11.35
CA LYS A 90 8.69 0.84 -10.62
C LYS A 90 7.64 1.96 -10.58
N TYR A 91 7.13 2.37 -11.74
CA TYR A 91 6.15 3.47 -11.85
C TYR A 91 4.70 3.00 -11.75
N SER A 92 4.43 2.07 -10.84
CA SER A 92 3.09 1.56 -10.57
C SER A 92 2.65 1.86 -9.14
N LYS A 93 1.38 1.57 -8.84
CA LYS A 93 0.86 1.73 -7.48
C LYS A 93 1.61 0.86 -6.47
N LEU A 94 1.89 -0.40 -6.82
CA LEU A 94 2.72 -1.30 -6.01
C LEU A 94 4.17 -0.83 -5.96
N GLY A 95 4.70 -0.37 -7.10
CA GLY A 95 6.07 0.13 -7.19
C GLY A 95 6.34 1.33 -6.27
N ASN A 96 5.41 2.29 -6.20
CA ASN A 96 5.54 3.40 -5.26
C ASN A 96 5.45 2.97 -3.79
N LEU A 97 4.67 1.93 -3.47
CA LEU A 97 4.62 1.41 -2.11
C LEU A 97 5.95 0.74 -1.72
N ILE A 98 6.52 -0.03 -2.64
CA ILE A 98 7.87 -0.62 -2.53
C ILE A 98 8.91 0.49 -2.36
N ALA A 99 8.89 1.53 -3.20
CA ALA A 99 9.83 2.64 -3.10
C ALA A 99 9.73 3.39 -1.76
N VAL A 100 8.52 3.53 -1.22
CA VAL A 100 8.31 4.18 0.08
C VAL A 100 8.78 3.29 1.25
N ARG A 101 8.71 1.96 1.12
CA ARG A 101 9.14 1.01 2.17
C ARG A 101 10.64 0.68 2.10
N TYR A 102 11.14 0.44 0.91
CA TYR A 102 12.47 -0.10 0.62
C TYR A 102 13.40 0.90 -0.05
N GLY A 103 12.91 2.02 -0.56
CA GLY A 103 13.73 2.98 -1.31
C GLY A 103 13.68 2.74 -2.81
N GLU A 104 14.15 3.72 -3.58
CA GLU A 104 14.15 3.66 -5.05
C GLU A 104 15.23 2.70 -5.58
N GLU A 105 16.29 2.52 -4.79
CA GLU A 105 17.43 1.62 -5.00
C GLU A 105 17.02 0.15 -5.08
N TRP A 106 15.92 -0.22 -4.44
CA TRP A 106 15.38 -1.59 -4.49
C TRP A 106 15.12 -2.08 -5.93
N PHE A 107 14.78 -1.16 -6.86
CA PHE A 107 14.57 -1.52 -8.27
C PHE A 107 15.86 -1.63 -9.09
N GLU A 108 17.00 -1.24 -8.52
CA GLU A 108 18.32 -1.25 -9.18
C GLU A 108 19.15 -2.45 -8.69
N GLU A 109 18.81 -3.01 -7.53
CA GLU A 109 19.47 -4.15 -6.91
C GLU A 109 18.81 -5.48 -7.35
N PRO A 110 19.52 -6.34 -8.11
CA PRO A 110 18.95 -7.59 -8.62
C PRO A 110 18.69 -8.64 -7.54
N GLU A 111 19.37 -8.51 -6.39
CA GLU A 111 19.23 -9.41 -5.23
C GLU A 111 18.24 -8.86 -4.20
N ALA A 112 17.56 -7.74 -4.49
CA ALA A 112 16.61 -7.14 -3.57
C ALA A 112 15.40 -8.05 -3.34
N GLU A 113 15.17 -8.42 -2.09
CA GLU A 113 14.08 -9.31 -1.71
C GLU A 113 12.78 -8.54 -1.42
N PHE A 114 11.65 -9.13 -1.81
CA PHE A 114 10.32 -8.63 -1.47
C PHE A 114 9.70 -9.55 -0.42
N GLU A 115 9.53 -9.04 0.79
CA GLU A 115 8.81 -9.75 1.85
C GLU A 115 7.47 -9.07 2.15
N VAL A 116 6.41 -9.87 2.28
CA VAL A 116 5.06 -9.38 2.60
C VAL A 116 4.98 -8.89 4.04
N ASP A 117 5.64 -9.58 4.97
CA ASP A 117 5.62 -9.31 6.40
C ASP A 117 6.22 -7.94 6.75
N HIS A 118 7.13 -7.44 5.91
CA HIS A 118 7.67 -6.08 6.03
C HIS A 118 6.63 -4.96 5.86
N PHE A 119 5.46 -5.27 5.30
CA PHE A 119 4.36 -4.33 5.15
C PHE A 119 3.41 -4.36 6.34
N GLU A 120 3.34 -5.44 7.13
CA GLU A 120 2.47 -5.45 8.31
C GLU A 120 2.97 -4.45 9.36
N GLY A 121 2.06 -3.58 9.82
CA GLY A 121 2.39 -2.47 10.71
C GLY A 121 3.10 -1.29 10.05
N PHE A 122 3.44 -1.36 8.76
CA PHE A 122 4.08 -0.26 8.04
C PHE A 122 3.17 0.96 7.95
N GLU A 123 3.73 2.14 8.26
CA GLU A 123 3.02 3.41 8.22
C GLU A 123 3.53 4.31 7.09
N PHE A 124 2.60 4.94 6.39
CA PHE A 124 2.91 5.89 5.32
C PHE A 124 1.85 6.98 5.26
N VAL A 125 2.15 8.06 4.54
CA VAL A 125 1.20 9.14 4.27
C VAL A 125 0.72 9.03 2.83
N ALA A 126 -0.59 9.18 2.64
CA ALA A 126 -1.20 9.25 1.32
C ALA A 126 -2.57 9.96 1.37
N GLN A 127 -3.00 10.47 0.23
CA GLN A 127 -4.38 10.84 -0.02
C GLN A 127 -5.22 9.56 -0.20
N VAL A 128 -6.42 9.57 0.38
CA VAL A 128 -7.44 8.54 0.22
C VAL A 128 -8.57 9.09 -0.62
N GLU A 129 -8.92 8.39 -1.68
CA GLU A 129 -9.96 8.81 -2.62
C GLU A 129 -11.09 7.78 -2.66
N PRO A 130 -12.34 8.20 -2.93
CA PRO A 130 -13.44 7.27 -3.14
C PRO A 130 -13.19 6.46 -4.41
N LYS A 131 -13.54 5.16 -4.40
CA LYS A 131 -13.43 4.35 -5.61
C LYS A 131 -14.40 4.87 -6.66
N THR A 132 -13.95 4.94 -7.91
CA THR A 132 -14.79 5.33 -9.05
C THR A 132 -14.74 4.29 -10.16
N ASP A 133 -15.81 4.19 -10.93
CA ASP A 133 -15.82 3.41 -12.18
C ASP A 133 -15.04 4.17 -13.28
N PRO A 134 -14.74 3.53 -14.43
CA PRO A 134 -14.07 4.20 -15.55
C PRO A 134 -14.85 5.41 -16.14
N LYS A 135 -16.12 5.59 -15.76
CA LYS A 135 -16.98 6.71 -16.15
C LYS A 135 -17.09 7.77 -15.04
N GLY A 136 -16.30 7.65 -13.97
CA GLY A 136 -16.28 8.57 -12.83
C GLY A 136 -17.44 8.42 -11.85
N LYS A 137 -18.25 7.37 -11.94
CA LYS A 137 -19.33 7.12 -10.97
C LYS A 137 -18.75 6.55 -9.68
N PRO A 138 -19.22 7.01 -8.50
CA PRO A 138 -18.80 6.45 -7.23
C PRO A 138 -19.12 4.94 -7.14
N LEU A 139 -18.12 4.17 -6.74
CA LEU A 139 -18.22 2.78 -6.33
C LEU A 139 -18.08 2.71 -4.80
N SER A 140 -18.50 1.59 -4.21
CA SER A 140 -18.28 1.38 -2.78
C SER A 140 -16.80 1.17 -2.46
N GLY A 141 -16.36 1.74 -1.35
CA GLY A 141 -15.00 1.61 -0.85
C GLY A 141 -14.08 2.79 -1.19
N SER A 142 -12.88 2.74 -0.60
CA SER A 142 -11.84 3.75 -0.74
C SER A 142 -10.60 3.17 -1.42
N SER A 143 -9.80 4.02 -2.06
CA SER A 143 -8.52 3.67 -2.66
C SER A 143 -7.46 4.70 -2.35
N ILE A 144 -6.24 4.24 -2.16
CA ILE A 144 -5.06 5.08 -1.95
C ILE A 144 -4.64 5.69 -3.28
N ASN A 145 -4.48 7.01 -3.31
CA ASN A 145 -3.89 7.71 -4.43
C ASN A 145 -2.38 7.46 -4.42
N TRP A 146 -1.94 6.54 -5.25
CA TRP A 146 -0.56 6.06 -5.28
C TRP A 146 0.50 7.14 -5.58
N LYS A 147 0.14 8.23 -6.25
CA LYS A 147 1.06 9.35 -6.53
C LYS A 147 1.41 10.16 -5.28
N SER A 148 0.52 10.12 -4.30
CA SER A 148 0.65 10.85 -3.03
C SER A 148 1.37 10.06 -1.94
N LEU A 149 1.78 8.81 -2.21
CA LEU A 149 2.49 7.97 -1.24
C LEU A 149 3.80 8.62 -0.80
N ARG A 150 3.99 8.74 0.51
CA ARG A 150 5.19 9.28 1.17
C ARG A 150 5.49 8.47 2.44
N PRO A 151 6.75 8.36 2.88
CA PRO A 151 7.07 7.76 4.18
C PRO A 151 6.38 8.54 5.31
N ALA A 152 5.97 7.85 6.38
CA ALA A 152 5.34 8.49 7.53
C ALA A 152 6.33 9.26 8.42
N GLY A 153 7.62 8.93 8.35
CA GLY A 153 8.71 9.74 8.89
C GLY A 153 9.08 10.87 7.93
N GLY A 154 9.31 12.06 8.47
CA GLY A 154 9.96 13.15 7.74
C GLY A 154 11.38 12.79 7.30
N ALA A 155 12.10 13.77 6.72
CA ALA A 155 13.47 13.63 6.23
C ALA A 155 14.43 12.87 7.19
N ASP A 156 14.20 12.95 8.50
CA ASP A 156 14.99 12.31 9.55
C ASP A 156 14.98 10.75 9.52
N GLU A 157 13.91 10.10 9.06
CA GLU A 157 13.85 8.63 9.02
C GLU A 157 14.59 8.05 7.80
N LYS A 158 14.68 8.83 6.71
CA LYS A 158 15.56 8.51 5.57
C LYS A 158 17.02 8.60 5.96
N GLU A 159 17.43 9.61 6.73
CA GLU A 159 18.79 9.71 7.27
C GLU A 159 19.09 8.59 8.28
N ALA A 160 18.14 8.21 9.13
CA ALA A 160 18.32 7.11 10.06
C ALA A 160 18.42 5.75 9.35
N ARG A 161 17.67 5.54 8.27
CA ARG A 161 17.74 4.32 7.46
C ARG A 161 19.01 4.27 6.62
N ALA A 162 19.43 5.39 6.02
CA ALA A 162 20.71 5.48 5.32
C ALA A 162 21.88 5.13 6.25
N LYS A 163 21.88 5.66 7.48
CA LYS A 163 22.89 5.32 8.49
C LYS A 163 22.88 3.85 8.91
N ARG A 164 21.72 3.19 8.96
CA ARG A 164 21.65 1.75 9.29
C ARG A 164 22.21 0.88 8.17
N VAL A 165 21.90 1.22 6.92
CA VAL A 165 22.43 0.52 5.74
C VAL A 165 23.95 0.74 5.59
N GLU A 166 24.46 1.91 5.97
CA GLU A 166 25.91 2.19 6.03
C GLU A 166 26.60 1.31 7.09
N VAL A 167 26.03 1.19 8.28
CA VAL A 167 26.58 0.35 9.37
C VAL A 167 26.57 -1.14 9.00
N GLU A 168 25.50 -1.63 8.35
CA GLU A 168 25.44 -3.03 7.89
C GLU A 168 26.48 -3.34 6.80
N LYS A 169 26.79 -2.38 5.92
CA LYS A 169 27.88 -2.53 4.93
C LYS A 169 29.27 -2.53 5.58
N GLU A 170 29.50 -1.71 6.61
CA GLU A 170 30.77 -1.70 7.33
C GLU A 170 31.03 -3.00 8.12
N GLU A 171 29.98 -3.64 8.66
CA GLU A 171 30.12 -4.91 9.39
C GLU A 171 30.42 -6.13 8.48
N GLU A 172 30.01 -6.10 7.20
CA GLU A 172 30.34 -7.17 6.24
C GLU A 172 31.78 -7.08 5.68
N GLU A 173 32.40 -5.90 5.68
CA GLU A 173 33.78 -5.73 5.17
C GLU A 173 34.86 -6.10 6.20
N ASP A 174 34.54 -6.20 7.49
CA ASP A 174 35.53 -6.30 8.61
C ASP A 174 35.91 -7.74 9.04
N PHE A 175 35.51 -8.77 8.29
CA PHE A 175 35.92 -10.17 8.55
C PHE A 175 37.04 -10.69 7.64
N SER A 176 37.51 -9.88 6.69
CA SER A 176 38.54 -10.29 5.71
C SER A 176 39.99 -10.12 6.22
N ASP A 177 40.20 -9.41 7.33
CA ASP A 177 41.53 -9.05 7.86
C ASP A 177 41.95 -9.87 9.10
N ILE A 178 41.29 -11.01 9.38
CA ILE A 178 41.69 -11.91 10.48
C ILE A 178 42.72 -12.92 9.97
N PRO A 179 44.03 -12.81 10.30
CA PRO A 179 44.99 -13.85 9.97
C PRO A 179 44.73 -15.10 10.83
N PHE A 180 44.57 -16.25 10.16
CA PHE A 180 44.50 -17.59 10.77
C PHE A 180 45.81 -18.01 11.44
#